data_AF-A0A344U069-F1
#
_entry.id   AF-A0A344U069-F1
#
_cell.length_a   1.000
_cell.length_b   1.000
_cell.length_c   1.000
_cell.angle_alpha   90.00
_cell.angle_beta   90.00
_cell.angle_gamma   90.00
#
_symmetry.space_group_name_H-M   'P 1'
#
loop_
_entity.id
_entity.type
_entity.pdbx_description
1 polymer ?
#
loop_
_entity_poly.entity_id
_entity_poly.type
_entity_poly.pdbx_seq_one_letter_code
_entity_poly.pdbx_strand_id
1 'polypeptide(L)'
;MAGTDMARFVGFKVDASDGHIGKIDRHSEYVGRQFIVVDTGPWIFGRHVVVPASLVARVDEENETVHLSASRDQVKHSPEFESGRYEDDVALLQVIERYYDGHT
;
A
#
# COMPACT_ATOMS: atom_id res chain seq x y z
N MET A 1 -6.23 -20.62 -7.74
CA MET A 1 -5.20 -19.60 -8.05
C MET A 1 -4.86 -18.96 -6.73
N ALA A 2 -3.61 -19.06 -6.28
CA ALA A 2 -3.21 -18.52 -4.99
C ALA A 2 -3.33 -16.99 -5.08
N GLY A 3 -4.41 -16.43 -4.55
CA GLY A 3 -4.37 -15.04 -4.12
C GLY A 3 -3.22 -14.98 -3.14
N THR A 4 -2.20 -14.19 -3.46
CA THR A 4 -1.07 -14.01 -2.57
C THR A 4 -1.68 -13.48 -1.27
N ASP A 5 -1.60 -14.27 -0.20
CA ASP A 5 -2.14 -13.92 1.10
C ASP A 5 -1.32 -12.73 1.62
N MET A 6 -1.78 -11.52 1.31
CA MET A 6 -1.10 -10.27 1.67
C MET A 6 -1.10 -10.07 3.19
N ALA A 7 -1.96 -10.79 3.92
CA ALA A 7 -1.98 -10.83 5.38
C ALA A 7 -0.66 -11.34 5.97
N ARG A 8 0.06 -12.26 5.29
CA ARG A 8 1.36 -12.76 5.76
C ARG A 8 2.49 -11.73 5.74
N PHE A 9 2.31 -10.60 5.06
CA PHE A 9 3.33 -9.56 4.92
C PHE A 9 3.13 -8.38 5.89
N VAL A 10 2.17 -8.47 6.81
CA VAL A 10 2.03 -7.46 7.87
C VAL A 10 3.33 -7.38 8.67
N GLY A 11 3.85 -6.16 8.85
CA GLY A 11 5.14 -5.89 9.46
C GLY A 11 6.32 -5.81 8.49
N PHE A 12 6.16 -6.25 7.23
CA PHE A 12 7.22 -6.15 6.22
C PHE A 12 7.52 -4.69 5.91
N LYS A 13 8.78 -4.41 5.60
CA LYS A 13 9.21 -3.12 5.06
C LYS A 13 8.60 -2.90 3.69
N VAL A 14 8.35 -1.64 3.36
CA VAL A 14 7.86 -1.24 2.05
C VAL A 14 8.86 -0.25 1.46
N ASP A 15 9.40 -0.62 0.31
CA ASP A 15 10.28 0.19 -0.50
C ASP A 15 9.56 0.61 -1.76
N ALA A 16 9.49 1.92 -2.00
CA ALA A 16 9.13 2.48 -3.28
C ALA A 16 10.27 2.26 -4.29
N SER A 17 10.01 2.55 -5.57
CA SER A 17 11.00 2.41 -6.64
C SER A 17 12.27 3.25 -6.42
N ASP A 18 12.16 4.34 -5.65
CA ASP A 18 13.25 5.27 -5.28
C ASP A 18 13.60 5.25 -3.77
N GLY A 19 13.07 4.28 -3.01
CA GLY A 19 13.54 3.96 -1.66
C GLY A 19 12.47 3.80 -0.60
N HIS A 20 12.92 3.63 0.64
CA HIS A 20 12.07 3.17 1.75
C HIS A 20 10.98 4.17 2.16
N ILE A 21 9.76 3.68 2.32
CA ILE A 21 8.59 4.49 2.69
C ILE A 21 7.98 4.13 4.03
N GLY A 22 8.23 2.94 4.57
CA GLY A 22 7.64 2.50 5.83
C GLY A 22 7.42 1.00 5.89
N LYS A 23 6.35 0.56 6.55
CA LYS A 23 6.04 -0.86 6.74
C LYS A 23 4.56 -1.15 6.57
N ILE A 24 4.21 -2.39 6.26
CA ILE A 24 2.83 -2.82 6.18
C ILE A 24 2.24 -2.85 7.58
N ASP A 25 1.24 -2.01 7.84
CA ASP A 25 0.49 -1.98 9.09
C ASP A 25 -0.64 -3.02 9.05
N ARG A 26 -1.35 -3.10 7.91
CA ARG A 26 -2.53 -3.96 7.74
C ARG A 26 -2.71 -4.36 6.29
N HIS A 27 -3.48 -5.42 6.09
CA HIS A 27 -4.02 -5.81 4.80
C HIS A 27 -5.54 -5.70 4.82
N SER A 28 -6.14 -5.24 3.73
CA SER A 28 -7.60 -5.29 3.52
C SER A 28 -7.91 -5.88 2.15
N GLU A 29 -8.78 -6.89 2.14
CA GLU A 29 -9.36 -7.47 0.93
C GLU A 29 -10.77 -6.93 0.77
N TYR A 30 -10.96 -6.07 -0.24
CA TYR A 30 -12.28 -5.50 -0.54
C TYR A 30 -12.77 -5.99 -1.91
N VAL A 31 -13.84 -6.80 -1.92
CA VAL A 31 -14.57 -7.27 -3.10
C VAL A 31 -13.67 -7.55 -4.31
N GLY A 32 -12.77 -8.53 -4.17
CA GLY A 32 -11.89 -8.99 -5.25
C GLY A 32 -10.71 -8.07 -5.58
N ARG A 33 -10.47 -7.03 -4.78
CA ARG A 33 -9.33 -6.12 -4.88
C ARG A 33 -8.50 -6.21 -3.60
N GLN A 34 -7.18 -6.37 -3.77
CA GLN A 34 -6.23 -6.52 -2.67
C GLN A 34 -5.53 -5.19 -2.44
N PHE A 35 -5.54 -4.72 -1.19
CA PHE A 35 -4.90 -3.48 -0.79
C PHE A 35 -4.07 -3.68 0.48
N ILE A 36 -2.94 -2.98 0.54
CA ILE A 36 -2.11 -2.93 1.75
C ILE A 36 -2.16 -1.52 2.33
N VAL A 37 -2.24 -1.44 3.66
CA VAL A 37 -2.12 -0.20 4.41
C VAL A 37 -0.67 -0.11 4.88
N VAL A 38 0.02 0.94 4.44
CA VAL A 38 1.43 1.18 4.79
C VAL A 38 1.47 2.28 5.86
N ASP A 39 2.04 1.94 7.02
CA ASP A 39 2.48 2.91 8.01
C ASP A 39 3.78 3.54 7.50
N THR A 40 3.71 4.81 7.15
CA THR A 40 4.88 5.55 6.68
C THR A 40 5.75 6.09 7.81
N GLY A 41 5.29 5.95 9.06
CA GLY A 41 5.97 6.48 10.23
C GLY A 41 6.35 7.96 10.06
N PRO A 42 7.51 8.41 10.54
CA PRO A 42 7.87 9.83 10.55
C PRO A 42 8.05 10.45 9.16
N TRP A 43 8.11 9.66 8.09
CA TRP A 43 8.49 10.11 6.76
C TRP A 43 7.48 11.07 6.10
N ILE A 44 6.17 10.89 6.35
CA ILE A 44 5.12 11.85 5.93
C ILE A 44 4.19 12.23 7.08
N PHE A 45 4.73 12.43 8.29
CA PHE A 45 3.97 12.75 9.51
C PHE A 45 3.12 11.60 10.10
N GLY A 46 3.55 10.35 9.98
CA GLY A 46 2.88 9.20 10.60
C GLY A 46 1.59 8.78 9.90
N ARG A 47 1.44 9.15 8.62
CA ARG A 47 0.21 8.93 7.87
C ARG A 47 0.16 7.50 7.35
N HIS A 48 -1.05 6.95 7.32
CA HIS A 48 -1.31 5.67 6.71
C HIS A 48 -1.75 5.90 5.27
N VAL A 49 -1.19 5.12 4.36
CA VAL A 49 -1.49 5.21 2.93
C VAL A 49 -1.96 3.84 2.44
N VAL A 50 -3.00 3.84 1.62
CA VAL A 50 -3.47 2.61 0.98
C VAL A 50 -2.78 2.47 -0.37
N VAL A 51 -2.15 1.32 -0.57
CA VAL A 51 -1.45 0.98 -1.80
C VAL A 51 -2.15 -0.23 -2.42
N PRO A 52 -2.58 -0.13 -3.69
CA PRO A 52 -3.05 -1.29 -4.45
C PRO A 52 -1.99 -2.37 -4.54
N ALA A 53 -2.37 -3.63 -4.31
CA ALA A 53 -1.44 -4.76 -4.46
C ALA A 53 -0.93 -4.92 -5.91
N SER A 54 -1.62 -4.33 -6.90
CA SER A 54 -1.16 -4.27 -8.29
C SER A 54 0.14 -3.49 -8.49
N LEU A 55 0.49 -2.60 -7.56
CA LEU A 55 1.75 -1.85 -7.59
C LEU A 55 2.91 -2.61 -6.97
N VAL A 56 2.68 -3.78 -6.37
CA VAL A 56 3.74 -4.62 -5.83
C VAL A 56 4.54 -5.19 -6.99
N ALA A 57 5.76 -4.69 -7.15
CA ALA A 57 6.69 -5.16 -8.18
C ALA A 57 7.30 -6.52 -7.80
N ARG A 58 7.66 -6.68 -6.52
CA ARG A 58 8.26 -7.90 -5.98
C ARG A 58 8.07 -7.96 -4.47
N VAL A 59 8.04 -9.17 -3.94
CA VAL A 59 8.15 -9.43 -2.50
C VAL A 59 9.44 -10.18 -2.22
N ASP A 60 10.25 -9.64 -1.31
CA ASP A 60 11.47 -10.25 -0.79
C ASP A 60 11.17 -10.83 0.59
N GLU A 61 10.86 -12.12 0.63
CA GLU A 61 10.52 -12.82 1.89
C GLU A 61 11.74 -13.03 2.79
N GLU A 62 12.96 -13.03 2.24
CA GLU A 62 14.20 -13.20 3.01
C GLU A 62 14.54 -11.96 3.83
N ASN A 63 14.35 -10.77 3.25
CA ASN A 63 14.59 -9.48 3.89
C ASN A 63 13.31 -8.84 4.46
N GLU A 64 12.19 -9.57 4.45
CA GLU A 64 10.88 -9.09 4.90
C GLU A 64 10.52 -7.73 4.28
N THR A 65 10.72 -7.59 2.96
CA THR A 65 10.59 -6.32 2.24
C THR A 65 9.72 -6.46 0.99
N VAL A 66 8.73 -5.60 0.85
CA VAL A 66 7.86 -5.46 -0.32
C VAL A 66 8.34 -4.28 -1.16
N HIS A 67 8.61 -4.53 -2.43
CA HIS A 67 9.03 -3.51 -3.38
C HIS A 67 7.85 -3.08 -4.24
N LEU A 68 7.59 -1.79 -4.29
CA LEU A 68 6.56 -1.17 -5.12
C LEU A 68 7.16 -0.60 -6.40
N SER A 69 6.40 -0.65 -7.48
CA SER A 69 6.70 0.09 -8.72
C SER A 69 6.50 1.60 -8.55
N ALA A 70 5.64 2.00 -7.61
CA ALA A 70 5.36 3.40 -7.33
C ALA A 70 6.53 4.10 -6.64
N SER A 71 6.71 5.39 -6.93
CA SER A 71 7.71 6.23 -6.28
C SER A 71 7.22 6.79 -4.95
N ARG A 72 8.17 7.19 -4.10
CA ARG A 72 7.94 7.89 -2.84
C ARG A 72 7.04 9.10 -3.01
N ASP A 73 7.29 9.89 -4.06
CA ASP A 73 6.50 11.09 -4.33
C ASP A 73 5.04 10.75 -4.67
N GLN A 74 4.81 9.70 -5.47
CA GLN A 74 3.46 9.21 -5.76
C GLN A 74 2.72 8.75 -4.49
N VAL A 75 3.42 8.05 -3.59
CA VAL A 75 2.87 7.62 -2.30
C VAL A 75 2.55 8.81 -1.40
N LYS A 76 3.41 9.83 -1.37
CA LYS A 76 3.20 11.05 -0.59
C LYS A 76 2.00 11.87 -1.08
N HIS A 77 1.74 11.86 -2.38
CA HIS A 77 0.59 12.53 -3.00
C HIS A 77 -0.68 11.67 -3.04
N SER A 78 -0.59 10.42 -2.56
CA SER A 78 -1.73 9.51 -2.47
C SER A 78 -2.78 10.02 -1.46
N PRO A 79 -4.07 9.72 -1.67
CA PRO A 79 -5.10 9.99 -0.69
C PRO A 79 -4.75 9.38 0.68
N GLU A 80 -4.95 10.16 1.73
CA GLU A 80 -4.68 9.73 3.10
C GLU A 80 -5.72 8.71 3.57
N PHE A 81 -5.28 7.64 4.22
CA PHE A 81 -6.18 6.63 4.79
C PHE A 81 -6.37 6.87 6.29
N GLU A 82 -7.54 7.38 6.67
CA GLU A 82 -7.91 7.52 8.08
C GLU A 82 -8.48 6.19 8.61
N SER A 83 -7.66 5.49 9.39
CA SER A 83 -8.03 4.21 9.98
C SER A 83 -9.20 4.35 10.95
N GLY A 84 -10.29 3.63 10.70
CA GLY A 84 -11.53 3.65 11.49
C GLY A 84 -12.71 4.37 10.86
N ARG A 85 -12.52 5.06 9.72
CA ARG A 85 -13.62 5.71 8.98
C ARG A 85 -13.90 5.10 7.60
N TYR A 86 -12.90 4.46 6.99
CA TYR A 86 -12.90 4.17 5.55
C TYR A 86 -12.62 2.70 5.19
N GLU A 87 -12.65 1.77 6.15
CA GLU A 87 -12.34 0.35 5.90
C GLU A 87 -13.33 -0.32 4.93
N ASP A 88 -14.54 0.24 4.78
CA ASP A 88 -15.58 -0.19 3.83
C ASP A 88 -15.88 0.85 2.72
N ASP A 89 -15.07 1.93 2.63
CA ASP A 89 -15.38 3.05 1.72
C ASP A 89 -14.89 2.77 0.29
N VAL A 90 -15.73 2.07 -0.46
CA VAL A 90 -15.49 1.67 -1.86
C VAL A 90 -15.12 2.85 -2.74
N ALA A 91 -15.72 4.02 -2.47
CA ALA A 91 -15.48 5.22 -3.25
C ALA A 91 -14.03 5.70 -3.06
N LEU A 92 -13.51 5.66 -1.82
CA LEU A 92 -12.11 5.97 -1.56
C LEU A 92 -11.18 4.99 -2.29
N LEU A 93 -11.44 3.68 -2.20
CA LEU A 93 -10.61 2.67 -2.86
C LEU A 93 -10.58 2.86 -4.38
N GLN A 94 -11.73 3.20 -5.01
CA GLN A 94 -11.79 3.52 -6.43
C GLN A 94 -10.98 4.78 -6.79
N VAL A 95 -11.02 5.81 -5.95
CA VAL A 95 -10.21 7.02 -6.15
C VAL A 95 -8.72 6.69 -6.09
N ILE A 96 -8.32 5.84 -5.14
CA ILE A 96 -6.92 5.43 -4.97
C ILE A 96 -6.44 4.61 -6.18
N GLU A 97 -7.21 3.62 -6.64
CA GLU A 97 -6.88 2.88 -7.86
C GLU A 97 -6.72 3.81 -9.06
N ARG A 98 -7.65 4.74 -9.26
CA ARG A 98 -7.58 5.71 -10.36
C ARG A 98 -6.38 6.64 -10.26
N TYR A 99 -6.02 7.04 -9.04
CA TYR A 99 -4.86 7.89 -8.80
C TYR A 99 -3.56 7.21 -9.25
N TYR A 100 -3.40 5.92 -8.96
CA TYR A 100 -2.21 5.16 -9.33
C TYR A 100 -2.22 4.66 -10.79
N ASP A 101 -3.39 4.30 -11.34
CA ASP A 101 -3.54 3.91 -12.75
C ASP A 101 -3.23 5.07 -13.71
N GLY A 102 -3.59 6.31 -13.33
CA GLY A 102 -3.32 7.50 -14.12
C GLY A 102 -1.87 8.00 -14.13
N HIS A 103 -0.97 7.36 -13.37
CA HIS A 103 0.45 7.76 -13.24
C HIS A 103 1.47 6.66 -13.60
N THR A 104 1.06 5.66 -14.41
CA THR A 104 1.96 4.63 -14.95
C THR A 104 2.55 5.02 -16.30
#